data_AF-A0A952H8K7-F1
#
_entry.id   AF-A0A952H8K7-F1
#
_cell.length_a   1.000
_cell.length_b   1.000
_cell.length_c   1.000
_cell.angle_alpha   90.00
_cell.angle_beta   90.00
_cell.angle_gamma   90.00
#
_symmetry.space_group_name_H-M   'P 1'
#
loop_
_entity.id
_entity.type
_entity.pdbx_description
1 polymer ?
#
loop_
_entity_poly.entity_id
_entity_poly.type
_entity_poly.pdbx_seq_one_letter_code
_entity_poly.pdbx_strand_id
1 'polypeptide(L)'
;MSGASLADTAVIDPDLRRSIAATLLPGFLGTTLPAWLEGRLRGGLGGVCLFGQNIVSADQLRTLTDAIYAANPDAIVAIDEE
;
A
#
# COMPACT_ATOMS: atom_id res chain seq x y z
N MET A 1 41.44 0.71 -0.43
CA MET A 1 40.20 1.51 -0.61
C MET A 1 39.59 1.13 -1.95
N SER A 2 38.90 -0.01 -2.02
CA SER A 2 38.21 -0.45 -3.23
C SER A 2 36.76 0.03 -3.11
N GLY A 3 36.38 1.00 -3.94
CA GLY A 3 35.01 1.49 -4.04
C GLY A 3 34.16 0.43 -4.72
N ALA A 4 33.40 -0.33 -3.94
CA ALA A 4 32.30 -1.10 -4.47
C ALA A 4 31.30 -0.13 -5.11
N SER A 5 31.03 -0.33 -6.40
CA SER A 5 30.05 0.43 -7.15
C SER A 5 28.67 0.27 -6.52
N LEU A 6 28.05 1.40 -6.14
CA LEU A 6 26.68 1.46 -5.61
C LEU A 6 25.61 0.94 -6.59
N ALA A 7 25.98 0.62 -7.83
CA ALA A 7 25.07 0.23 -8.89
C ALA A 7 24.71 -1.28 -8.89
N ASP A 8 25.39 -2.12 -8.09
CA ASP A 8 25.20 -3.59 -8.12
C ASP A 8 24.57 -4.16 -6.82
N THR A 9 24.09 -3.29 -5.94
CA THR A 9 23.20 -3.71 -4.85
C THR A 9 21.79 -3.71 -5.39
N ALA A 10 21.45 -4.74 -6.17
CA ALA A 10 20.05 -5.17 -6.22
C ALA A 10 19.54 -5.13 -4.77
N VAL A 11 18.43 -4.45 -4.52
CA VAL A 11 17.88 -4.31 -3.17
C VAL A 11 17.53 -5.71 -2.69
N ILE A 12 18.44 -6.51 -2.13
CA ILE A 12 18.23 -7.96 -1.90
C ILE A 12 17.68 -8.24 -0.51
N ASP A 13 17.80 -7.29 0.43
CA ASP A 13 17.32 -7.44 1.80
C ASP A 13 15.77 -7.34 1.88
N PRO A 14 15.07 -8.44 2.25
CA PRO A 14 13.62 -8.44 2.42
C PRO A 14 13.13 -7.49 3.51
N ASP A 15 13.90 -7.29 4.58
CA ASP A 15 13.52 -6.43 5.70
C ASP A 15 13.64 -4.95 5.31
N LEU A 16 14.69 -4.61 4.55
CA LEU A 16 14.81 -3.28 3.95
C LEU A 16 13.66 -3.00 2.97
N ARG A 17 13.32 -3.96 2.09
CA ARG A 17 12.18 -3.83 1.17
C ARG A 17 10.87 -3.60 1.92
N ARG A 18 10.62 -4.37 2.99
CA ARG A 18 9.42 -4.22 3.82
C ARG A 18 9.39 -2.87 4.52
N SER A 19 10.52 -2.42 5.05
CA SER A 19 10.64 -1.11 5.71
C SER A 19 10.36 0.04 4.75
N ILE A 20 10.82 -0.04 3.50
CA ILE A 20 10.48 0.93 2.45
C ILE A 20 9.00 0.86 2.10
N ALA A 21 8.42 -0.33 1.93
CA ALA A 21 7.00 -0.47 1.61
C ALA A 21 6.09 0.12 2.70
N ALA A 22 6.50 0.03 3.96
CA ALA A 22 5.78 0.59 5.10
C ALA A 22 5.63 2.12 5.07
N THR A 23 6.40 2.83 4.23
CA THR A 23 6.31 4.30 4.10
C THR A 23 5.46 4.75 2.92
N LEU A 24 4.83 3.84 2.18
CA LEU A 24 4.11 4.15 0.95
C LEU A 24 2.59 4.05 1.13
N LEU A 25 1.87 5.03 0.56
CA LEU A 25 0.40 5.12 0.54
C LEU A 25 -0.11 5.33 -0.91
N PRO A 26 -0.02 4.32 -1.80
CA PRO A 26 -0.45 4.46 -3.17
C PRO A 26 -1.98 4.63 -3.29
N GLY A 27 -2.40 5.35 -4.33
CA GLY A 27 -3.77 5.29 -4.84
C GLY A 27 -3.99 4.09 -5.77
N PHE A 28 -5.26 3.84 -6.12
CA PHE A 28 -5.63 2.80 -7.07
C PHE A 28 -6.95 3.13 -7.77
N LEU A 29 -7.25 2.40 -8.86
CA LEU A 29 -8.48 2.53 -9.62
C LEU A 29 -9.52 1.49 -9.17
N GLY A 30 -10.78 1.92 -9.15
CA GLY A 30 -11.93 1.09 -8.79
C GLY A 30 -12.37 1.26 -7.33
N THR A 31 -13.46 0.57 -6.99
CA THR A 31 -14.21 0.73 -5.73
C THR A 31 -14.13 -0.52 -4.85
N THR A 32 -13.25 -1.46 -5.19
CA THR A 32 -12.97 -2.67 -4.42
C THR A 32 -11.46 -2.85 -4.32
N LEU A 33 -10.98 -3.56 -3.30
CA LEU A 33 -9.56 -3.79 -3.10
C LEU A 33 -9.02 -4.68 -4.25
N PRO A 34 -8.11 -4.18 -5.10
CA PRO A 34 -7.55 -5.01 -6.16
C PRO A 34 -6.61 -6.08 -5.58
N ALA A 35 -6.65 -7.29 -6.13
CA ALA A 35 -5.84 -8.42 -5.64
C ALA A 35 -4.32 -8.13 -5.58
N TRP A 36 -3.80 -7.33 -6.52
CA TRP A 36 -2.40 -6.93 -6.50
C TRP A 36 -2.07 -6.06 -5.28
N LEU A 37 -2.98 -5.18 -4.87
CA LEU A 37 -2.79 -4.26 -3.74
C LEU A 37 -2.98 -5.01 -2.43
N GLU A 38 -3.95 -5.92 -2.37
CA GLU A 38 -4.14 -6.85 -1.26
C GLU A 38 -2.84 -7.63 -0.96
N GLY A 39 -2.19 -8.18 -1.99
CA GLY A 39 -0.91 -8.86 -1.84
C GLY A 39 0.21 -7.96 -1.31
N ARG A 40 0.22 -6.67 -1.69
CA ARG A 40 1.19 -5.68 -1.19
C ARG A 40 0.92 -5.31 0.27
N LEU A 41 -0.34 -5.15 0.66
CA LEU A 41 -0.75 -4.90 2.04
C LEU A 41 -0.32 -6.04 2.96
N ARG A 42 -0.60 -7.30 2.57
CA ARG A 42 -0.09 -8.49 3.29
C ARG A 42 1.44 -8.53 3.35
N GLY A 43 2.11 -7.96 2.35
CA GLY A 43 3.56 -7.82 2.26
C GLY A 43 4.16 -6.67 3.09
N GLY A 44 3.36 -5.92 3.85
CA GLY A 44 3.83 -4.83 4.72
C GLY A 44 3.80 -3.43 4.08
N LEU A 45 3.01 -3.22 3.02
CA LEU A 45 2.70 -1.87 2.55
C LEU A 45 2.03 -1.05 3.66
N GLY A 46 2.44 0.21 3.81
CA GLY A 46 1.99 1.09 4.90
C GLY A 46 0.49 1.41 4.86
N GLY A 47 -0.12 1.41 3.68
CA GLY A 47 -1.55 1.72 3.54
C GLY A 47 -1.92 2.14 2.13
N VAL A 48 -2.97 2.96 2.01
CA VAL A 48 -3.50 3.47 0.73
C VAL A 48 -3.97 4.92 0.87
N CYS A 49 -4.00 5.64 -0.24
CA CYS A 49 -4.69 6.92 -0.33
C CYS A 49 -5.93 6.78 -1.23
N LEU A 50 -7.10 7.08 -0.67
CA LEU A 50 -8.37 7.07 -1.40
C LEU A 50 -8.66 8.43 -2.02
N PHE A 51 -9.39 8.41 -3.11
CA PHE A 51 -9.85 9.58 -3.84
C PHE A 51 -11.34 9.42 -4.16
N GLY A 52 -11.96 10.47 -4.71
CA GLY A 52 -13.38 10.46 -5.11
C GLY A 52 -13.78 9.26 -5.99
N GLN A 53 -12.91 8.81 -6.91
CA GLN A 53 -13.22 7.64 -7.75
C GLN A 53 -13.33 6.30 -7.00
N ASN A 54 -12.87 6.23 -5.76
CA ASN A 54 -12.93 5.00 -4.94
C ASN A 54 -14.24 4.88 -4.15
N ILE A 55 -15.06 5.94 -4.13
CA ILE A 55 -16.21 6.08 -3.22
C ILE A 55 -17.50 6.22 -4.02
N VAL A 56 -18.45 5.31 -3.78
CA VAL A 56 -19.79 5.33 -4.38
C VAL A 56 -20.88 5.47 -3.31
N SER A 57 -20.67 4.87 -2.14
CA SER A 57 -21.57 4.98 -0.98
C SER A 57 -20.82 4.67 0.31
N ALA A 58 -21.40 5.02 1.46
CA ALA A 58 -20.83 4.72 2.76
C ALA A 58 -20.70 3.19 3.01
N ASP A 59 -21.67 2.39 2.58
CA ASP A 59 -21.64 0.93 2.74
C ASP A 59 -20.57 0.26 1.86
N GLN A 60 -20.41 0.75 0.63
CA GLN A 60 -19.34 0.28 -0.24
C GLN A 60 -17.97 0.69 0.31
N LEU A 61 -17.82 1.94 0.79
CA LEU A 61 -16.57 2.40 1.38
C LEU A 61 -16.21 1.58 2.62
N ARG A 62 -17.17 1.27 3.50
CA ARG A 62 -16.98 0.35 4.62
C ARG A 62 -16.45 -1.00 4.15
N THR A 63 -17.08 -1.59 3.14
CA THR A 63 -16.65 -2.88 2.58
C THR A 63 -15.21 -2.81 2.05
N LEU A 64 -14.84 -1.71 1.39
CA LEU A 64 -13.48 -1.49 0.90
C LEU A 64 -12.47 -1.37 2.05
N THR A 65 -12.77 -0.57 3.08
CA THR A 65 -11.88 -0.41 4.24
C THR A 65 -11.76 -1.68 5.06
N ASP A 66 -12.85 -2.45 5.22
CA ASP A 66 -12.82 -3.75 5.90
C ASP A 66 -11.91 -4.73 5.17
N ALA A 67 -11.93 -4.75 3.83
CA ALA A 67 -11.01 -5.57 3.04
C ALA A 67 -9.55 -5.13 3.18
N ILE A 68 -9.28 -3.82 3.25
CA ILE A 68 -7.93 -3.29 3.49
C ILE A 68 -7.41 -3.72 4.87
N TYR A 69 -8.21 -3.54 5.92
CA TYR A 69 -7.84 -3.92 7.28
C TYR A 69 -7.74 -5.45 7.48
N ALA A 70 -8.52 -6.23 6.74
CA ALA A 70 -8.38 -7.69 6.71
C ALA A 70 -7.05 -8.13 6.05
N ALA A 71 -6.53 -7.35 5.10
CA ALA A 71 -5.23 -7.60 4.47
C ALA A 71 -4.05 -7.11 5.33
N ASN A 72 -4.19 -5.96 5.99
CA ASN A 72 -3.24 -5.41 6.95
C ASN A 72 -3.97 -4.60 8.04
N PRO A 73 -4.07 -5.11 9.29
CA PRO A 73 -4.74 -4.43 10.39
C PRO A 73 -4.12 -3.09 10.78
N ASP A 74 -2.83 -2.88 10.46
CA ASP A 74 -2.08 -1.67 10.78
C ASP A 74 -2.06 -0.65 9.61
N ALA A 75 -2.79 -0.92 8.53
CA ALA A 75 -2.80 -0.06 7.35
C ALA A 75 -3.35 1.34 7.65
N ILE A 76 -2.67 2.38 7.18
CA ILE A 76 -3.20 3.73 7.16
C ILE A 76 -4.10 3.89 5.93
N VAL A 77 -5.37 4.22 6.14
CA VAL A 77 -6.30 4.62 5.08
C VAL A 77 -6.40 6.14 5.10
N ALA A 78 -5.73 6.78 4.14
CA ALA A 78 -5.83 8.22 3.93
C ALA A 78 -6.90 8.54 2.87
N ILE A 79 -7.37 9.78 2.85
CA ILE A 79 -8.21 10.33 1.79
C ILE A 79 -7.68 11.71 1.39
N ASP A 80 -7.76 12.01 0.10
CA ASP A 80 -7.54 13.35 -0.42
C ASP A 80 -8.88 13.97 -0.84
N GLU A 81 -9.29 15.02 -0.13
CA GLU A 81 -10.48 15.83 -0.40
C GLU A 81 -10.05 17.27 -0.72
N GLU A 82 -9.66 17.50 -1.97
CA GLU A 82 -9.43 18.83 -2.54
C GLU A 82 -10.73 19.59 -2.82
#